data_AF-A0A946EKE2-F1
#
_entry.id   AF-A0A946EKE2-F1
#
_cell.length_a   1.000
_cell.length_b   1.000
_cell.length_c   1.000
_cell.angle_alpha   90.00
_cell.angle_beta   90.00
_cell.angle_gamma   90.00
#
_symmetry.space_group_name_H-M   'P 1'
#
loop_
_entity.id
_entity.type
_entity.pdbx_description
1 polymer ?
#
loop_
_entity_poly.entity_id
_entity_poly.type
_entity_poly.pdbx_seq_one_letter_code
_entity_poly.pdbx_strand_id
1 'polypeptide(L)'
;VASSVANNVAGVGSGSLFSTAASVSNSSSASRVSDINIGSVAGAQSAISVLDEALQAISTIRSGLGALQARFETTTRSIANSIENLSAARSRILDADFAVETSDLTKNQILQQAGTSILSQANQIPQNVLALLG
;
A
#
# COMPACT_ATOMS: atom_id res chain seq x y z
N VAL A 1 -36.41 31.20 6.08
CA VAL A 1 -36.69 29.75 6.22
C VAL A 1 -35.36 29.03 6.11
N ALA A 2 -35.07 28.17 7.10
CA ALA A 2 -33.95 27.25 7.28
C ALA A 2 -32.97 27.07 6.09
N SER A 3 -31.65 27.09 6.28
CA SER A 3 -30.97 25.98 6.93
C SER A 3 -29.56 26.38 7.36
N SER A 4 -29.37 26.48 8.67
CA SER A 4 -28.11 26.22 9.33
C SER A 4 -27.62 24.81 8.96
N VAL A 5 -26.54 24.71 8.20
CA VAL A 5 -25.69 23.51 8.31
C VAL A 5 -24.83 23.73 9.54
N ALA A 6 -25.46 23.57 10.71
CA ALA A 6 -24.78 23.44 11.97
C ALA A 6 -24.12 22.05 11.97
N ASN A 7 -22.92 21.94 11.41
CA ASN A 7 -22.07 20.79 11.69
C ASN A 7 -21.55 20.96 13.12
N ASN A 8 -22.28 20.37 14.05
CA ASN A 8 -21.89 20.24 15.43
C ASN A 8 -20.60 19.39 15.49
N VAL A 9 -19.48 20.06 15.72
CA VAL A 9 -18.17 19.44 15.98
C VAL A 9 -17.81 19.67 17.46
N ALA A 10 -18.75 19.40 18.37
CA ALA A 10 -18.46 19.29 19.80
C ALA A 10 -17.73 17.97 20.10
N GLY A 11 -16.50 17.83 19.63
CA GLY A 11 -15.71 16.62 19.88
C GLY A 11 -14.38 16.48 19.16
N VAL A 12 -13.92 17.47 18.41
CA VAL A 12 -12.64 17.38 17.69
C VAL A 12 -11.63 18.31 18.36
N GLY A 13 -10.60 17.71 18.96
CA GLY A 13 -9.55 18.42 19.69
C GLY A 13 -8.89 19.51 18.84
N SER A 14 -8.53 20.61 19.51
CA SER A 14 -7.80 21.74 18.94
C SER A 14 -6.55 21.27 18.21
N GLY A 15 -6.59 21.29 16.86
CA GLY A 15 -5.49 20.79 16.01
C GLY A 15 -5.93 20.03 14.75
N SER A 16 -7.23 19.76 14.58
CA SER A 16 -7.74 19.14 13.36
C SER A 16 -7.88 20.14 12.20
N LEU A 17 -7.43 19.73 11.02
CA LEU A 17 -7.55 20.49 9.76
C LEU A 17 -9.00 20.91 9.47
N PHE A 18 -9.98 20.14 9.96
CA PHE A 18 -11.40 20.40 9.77
C PHE A 18 -11.97 21.44 10.75
N SER A 19 -11.33 21.67 11.91
CA SER A 19 -11.77 22.74 12.83
C SER A 19 -11.34 24.12 12.31
N THR A 20 -10.13 24.23 11.75
CA THR A 20 -9.64 25.46 11.12
C THR A 20 -10.45 25.83 9.88
N ALA A 21 -10.76 24.86 9.01
CA ALA A 21 -11.57 25.11 7.81
C ALA A 21 -13.01 25.57 8.16
N ALA A 22 -13.61 24.99 9.21
CA ALA A 22 -14.96 25.38 9.66
C ALA A 22 -15.00 26.78 10.30
N SER A 23 -13.96 27.19 11.04
CA SER A 23 -13.87 28.55 11.61
C SER A 23 -13.67 29.64 10.55
N VAL A 24 -13.01 29.32 9.44
CA VAL A 24 -12.84 30.25 8.31
C VAL A 24 -14.17 30.44 7.56
N SER A 25 -15.00 29.40 7.46
CA SER A 25 -16.33 29.51 6.82
C SER A 25 -17.37 30.31 7.62
N ASN A 26 -17.20 30.48 8.94
CA ASN A 26 -18.15 31.21 9.80
C ASN A 26 -17.79 32.70 9.99
N SER A 27 -16.70 33.18 9.39
CA SER A 27 -16.24 34.56 9.56
C SER A 27 -16.64 35.49 8.40
N SER A 28 -17.28 34.99 7.36
CA SER A 28 -17.69 35.79 6.20
C SER A 28 -19.01 36.54 6.45
N SER A 29 -18.90 37.61 7.24
CA SER A 29 -19.67 38.84 6.98
C SER A 29 -19.08 39.63 5.80
N ALA A 30 -18.19 39.02 5.02
CA ALA A 30 -17.63 39.59 3.81
C ALA A 30 -18.61 39.39 2.65
N SER A 31 -18.96 40.50 2.00
CA SER A 31 -19.74 40.56 0.76
C SER A 31 -19.30 39.45 -0.20
N ARG A 32 -20.25 38.63 -0.68
CA ARG A 32 -19.93 37.51 -1.58
C ARG A 32 -19.19 38.06 -2.81
N VAL A 33 -18.33 37.26 -3.44
CA VAL A 33 -17.65 37.67 -4.70
C VAL A 33 -18.66 38.12 -5.78
N SER A 34 -19.90 37.61 -5.72
CA SER A 34 -21.01 37.99 -6.60
C SER A 34 -21.53 39.42 -6.40
N ASP A 35 -21.23 40.05 -5.26
CA ASP A 35 -21.82 41.31 -4.83
C ASP A 35 -20.80 42.47 -4.91
N ILE A 36 -19.60 42.18 -5.44
CA ILE A 36 -18.51 43.15 -5.61
C ILE A 36 -18.81 44.09 -6.77
N ASN A 37 -18.80 45.40 -6.51
CA ASN A 37 -18.96 46.45 -7.53
C ASN A 37 -17.68 47.32 -7.65
N ILE A 38 -17.05 47.31 -8.82
CA ILE A 38 -15.77 47.99 -9.12
C ILE A 38 -15.99 49.43 -9.61
N GLY A 39 -17.24 49.90 -9.73
CA GLY A 39 -17.57 51.23 -10.25
C GLY A 39 -17.12 52.41 -9.36
N SER A 40 -16.64 52.16 -8.14
CA SER A 40 -16.08 53.18 -7.24
C SER A 40 -14.73 52.73 -6.69
N VAL A 41 -13.87 53.69 -6.33
CA VAL A 41 -12.54 53.42 -5.75
C VAL A 41 -12.64 52.59 -4.46
N ALA A 42 -13.64 52.86 -3.61
CA ALA A 42 -13.88 52.10 -2.38
C ALA A 42 -14.36 50.67 -2.66
N GLY A 43 -15.25 50.49 -3.65
CA GLY A 43 -15.71 49.17 -4.08
C GLY A 43 -14.60 48.33 -4.71
N ALA A 44 -13.71 48.94 -5.49
CA ALA A 44 -12.52 48.29 -6.02
C ALA A 44 -11.55 47.84 -4.92
N GLN A 45 -11.36 48.64 -3.86
CA GLN A 45 -10.50 48.24 -2.74
C GLN A 45 -11.09 47.06 -1.95
N SER A 46 -12.40 47.07 -1.71
CA SER A 46 -13.09 45.94 -1.08
C SER A 46 -13.08 44.69 -1.96
N ALA A 47 -13.17 44.84 -3.28
CA ALA A 47 -13.06 43.75 -4.25
C ALA A 47 -11.75 42.98 -4.09
N ILE A 48 -10.64 43.72 -3.99
CA ILE A 48 -9.29 43.16 -3.87
C ILE A 48 -9.17 42.35 -2.60
N SER A 49 -9.66 42.85 -1.46
CA SER A 49 -9.61 42.12 -0.19
C SER A 49 -10.38 40.80 -0.22
N VAL A 50 -11.60 40.80 -0.76
CA VAL A 50 -12.41 39.58 -0.88
C VAL A 50 -11.76 38.58 -1.83
N LEU A 51 -11.15 39.07 -2.93
CA LEU A 51 -10.46 38.20 -3.88
C LEU A 51 -9.19 37.58 -3.28
N ASP A 52 -8.45 38.34 -2.46
CA ASP A 52 -7.26 37.84 -1.75
C ASP A 52 -7.61 36.72 -0.77
N GLU A 53 -8.67 36.89 0.02
CA GLU A 53 -9.19 35.84 0.91
C GLU A 53 -9.62 34.58 0.13
N ALA A 54 -10.32 34.76 -1.00
CA ALA A 54 -10.72 33.65 -1.86
C ALA A 54 -9.50 32.93 -2.47
N LEU A 55 -8.48 33.67 -2.91
CA LEU A 55 -7.23 33.12 -3.41
C LEU A 55 -6.47 32.38 -2.32
N GLN A 56 -6.43 32.90 -1.10
CA GLN A 56 -5.81 32.25 0.05
C GLN A 56 -6.51 30.93 0.41
N ALA A 57 -7.84 30.89 0.35
CA ALA A 57 -8.62 29.66 0.54
C ALA A 57 -8.30 28.61 -0.55
N ILE A 58 -8.28 29.01 -1.83
CA ILE A 58 -7.91 28.12 -2.94
C ILE A 58 -6.47 27.61 -2.80
N SER A 59 -5.54 28.49 -2.42
CA SER A 59 -4.13 28.14 -2.18
C SER A 59 -4.00 27.10 -1.06
N THR A 60 -4.76 27.27 0.02
CA THR A 60 -4.80 26.32 1.13
C THR A 60 -5.30 24.95 0.69
N ILE A 61 -6.40 24.90 -0.08
CA ILE A 61 -6.93 23.65 -0.63
C ILE A 61 -5.89 22.99 -1.55
N ARG A 62 -5.25 23.76 -2.44
CA ARG A 62 -4.21 23.25 -3.36
C ARG A 62 -3.01 22.69 -2.60
N SER A 63 -2.57 23.36 -1.55
CA SER A 63 -1.51 22.88 -0.66
C SER A 63 -1.88 21.55 0.00
N GLY A 64 -3.11 21.41 0.51
CA GLY A 64 -3.63 20.16 1.06
C GLY A 64 -3.66 19.02 0.04
N LEU A 65 -4.08 19.30 -1.19
CA LEU A 65 -4.04 18.31 -2.28
C LEU A 65 -2.60 17.90 -2.63
N GLY A 66 -1.65 18.84 -2.65
CA GLY A 66 -0.24 18.54 -2.85
C GLY A 66 0.35 17.65 -1.76
N ALA A 67 0.01 17.91 -0.50
CA ALA A 67 0.40 17.05 0.63
C ALA A 67 -0.19 15.64 0.51
N LEU A 68 -1.44 15.51 0.06
CA LEU A 68 -2.07 14.22 -0.18
C LEU A 68 -1.38 13.46 -1.33
N GLN A 69 -1.03 14.15 -2.42
CA GLN A 69 -0.25 13.56 -3.52
C GLN A 69 1.11 13.05 -3.04
N ALA A 70 1.83 13.82 -2.23
CA ALA A 70 3.10 13.39 -1.64
C ALA A 70 2.92 12.12 -0.79
N ARG A 71 1.84 12.04 0.01
CA ARG A 71 1.51 10.85 0.78
C ARG A 71 1.19 9.65 -0.11
N PHE A 72 0.47 9.82 -1.21
CA PHE A 72 0.23 8.73 -2.18
C PHE A 72 1.54 8.25 -2.79
N GLU A 73 2.43 9.16 -3.16
CA GLU A 73 3.73 8.82 -3.73
C GLU A 73 4.60 8.02 -2.75
N THR A 74 4.69 8.45 -1.48
CA THR A 74 5.39 7.70 -0.42
C THR A 74 4.74 6.34 -0.16
N THR A 75 3.41 6.29 -0.12
CA THR A 75 2.67 5.03 0.11
C THR A 75 2.90 4.04 -1.02
N THR A 76 2.82 4.48 -2.27
CA THR A 76 3.09 3.65 -3.46
C THR A 76 4.51 3.11 -3.43
N ARG A 77 5.52 3.95 -3.10
CA ARG A 77 6.91 3.48 -2.94
C ARG A 77 7.03 2.42 -1.85
N SER A 78 6.40 2.63 -0.69
CA SER A 78 6.41 1.67 0.41
C SER A 78 5.76 0.33 0.01
N ILE A 79 4.65 0.37 -0.72
CA ILE A 79 3.96 -0.83 -1.22
C ILE A 79 4.83 -1.55 -2.26
N ALA A 80 5.45 -0.83 -3.19
CA ALA A 80 6.35 -1.42 -4.18
C ALA A 80 7.51 -2.18 -3.52
N ASN A 81 8.17 -1.58 -2.51
CA ASN A 81 9.21 -2.25 -1.74
C ASN A 81 8.68 -3.48 -1.00
N SER A 82 7.45 -3.41 -0.47
CA SER A 82 6.82 -4.55 0.20
C SER A 82 6.53 -5.69 -0.77
N ILE A 83 6.09 -5.38 -2.00
CA ILE A 83 5.86 -6.35 -3.07
C ILE A 83 7.18 -7.02 -3.47
N GLU A 84 8.26 -6.25 -3.63
CA GLU A 84 9.58 -6.78 -3.95
C GLU A 84 10.08 -7.74 -2.86
N ASN A 85 10.00 -7.33 -1.59
CA ASN A 85 10.38 -8.18 -0.46
C ASN A 85 9.54 -9.46 -0.37
N LEU A 86 8.22 -9.35 -0.58
CA LEU A 86 7.33 -10.51 -0.56
C LEU A 86 7.60 -11.46 -1.74
N SER A 87 7.87 -10.91 -2.93
CA SER A 87 8.24 -11.68 -4.11
C SER A 87 9.54 -12.44 -3.90
N ALA A 88 10.57 -11.78 -3.35
CA ALA A 88 11.84 -12.41 -3.00
C ALA A 88 11.68 -13.51 -1.94
N ALA A 89 10.87 -13.27 -0.90
CA ALA A 89 10.56 -14.28 0.11
C ALA A 89 9.82 -15.48 -0.49
N ARG A 90 8.82 -15.24 -1.34
CA ARG A 90 8.08 -16.30 -2.03
C ARG A 90 8.98 -17.12 -2.96
N SER A 91 9.88 -16.46 -3.71
CA SER A 91 10.84 -17.14 -4.57
C SER A 91 11.75 -18.08 -3.76
N ARG A 92 12.26 -17.63 -2.60
CA ARG A 92 13.06 -18.47 -1.69
C ARG A 92 12.29 -19.66 -1.13
N ILE A 93 11.02 -19.48 -0.77
CA ILE A 93 10.17 -20.58 -0.30
C ILE A 93 9.97 -21.60 -1.41
N LEU A 94 9.60 -21.14 -2.62
CA LEU A 94 9.40 -22.02 -3.77
C LEU A 94 10.68 -22.78 -4.14
N ASP A 95 11.84 -22.12 -4.22
CA ASP A 95 13.12 -22.77 -4.50
C ASP A 95 13.48 -23.79 -3.42
N ALA A 96 13.22 -23.50 -2.14
CA ALA A 96 13.46 -24.44 -1.05
C ALA A 96 12.54 -25.67 -1.15
N ASP A 97 11.25 -25.47 -1.44
CA ASP A 97 10.28 -26.56 -1.62
C ASP A 97 10.64 -27.42 -2.85
N PHE A 98 11.04 -26.80 -3.97
CA PHE A 98 11.52 -27.52 -5.15
C PHE A 98 12.80 -28.32 -4.87
N ALA A 99 13.73 -27.77 -4.10
CA ALA A 99 14.95 -28.48 -3.71
C ALA A 99 14.65 -29.71 -2.84
N VAL A 100 13.68 -29.60 -1.92
CA VAL A 100 13.23 -30.72 -1.07
C VAL A 100 12.57 -31.81 -1.92
N GLU A 101 11.59 -31.46 -2.75
CA GLU A 101 10.88 -32.41 -3.62
C GLU A 101 11.85 -33.11 -4.59
N THR A 102 12.79 -32.37 -5.17
CA THR A 102 13.80 -32.94 -6.07
C THR A 102 14.74 -33.89 -5.32
N SER A 103 15.11 -33.57 -4.08
CA SER A 103 15.94 -34.43 -3.24
C SER A 103 15.21 -35.72 -2.87
N ASP A 104 13.93 -35.64 -2.54
CA ASP A 104 13.10 -36.79 -2.22
C ASP A 104 12.83 -37.65 -3.47
N LEU A 105 12.56 -37.04 -4.62
CA LEU A 105 12.47 -37.75 -5.89
C LEU A 105 13.76 -38.50 -6.20
N THR A 106 14.91 -37.82 -6.09
CA THR A 106 16.23 -38.41 -6.33
C THR A 106 16.51 -39.56 -5.36
N LYS A 107 16.20 -39.38 -4.06
CA LYS A 107 16.34 -40.41 -3.03
C LYS A 107 15.48 -41.63 -3.36
N ASN A 108 14.24 -41.43 -3.77
CA ASN A 108 13.34 -42.51 -4.17
C ASN A 108 13.84 -43.25 -5.42
N GLN A 109 14.36 -42.53 -6.42
CA GLN A 109 14.96 -43.14 -7.61
C GLN A 109 16.19 -43.98 -7.27
N ILE A 110 17.07 -43.47 -6.39
CA ILE A 110 18.24 -44.20 -5.91
C ILE A 110 17.81 -45.44 -5.12
N LEU A 111 16.81 -45.35 -4.25
CA LEU A 111 16.28 -46.50 -3.50
C LEU A 111 15.68 -47.56 -4.43
N GLN A 112 15.01 -47.16 -5.51
CA GLN A 112 14.47 -48.09 -6.50
C GLN A 112 15.60 -48.79 -7.28
N GLN A 113 16.62 -48.06 -7.74
CA GLN A 113 17.80 -48.66 -8.41
C GLN A 113 18.64 -49.53 -7.46
N ALA A 114 18.83 -49.10 -6.22
CA ALA A 114 19.51 -49.89 -5.20
C ALA A 114 18.70 -51.13 -4.83
N GLY A 115 17.38 -51.02 -4.70
CA GLY A 115 16.49 -52.15 -4.43
C GLY A 115 16.58 -53.24 -5.49
N THR A 116 16.57 -52.88 -6.78
CA THR A 116 16.70 -53.87 -7.86
C THR A 116 18.10 -54.49 -7.93
N SER A 117 19.16 -53.71 -7.70
CA SER A 117 20.53 -54.21 -7.69
C SER A 117 20.84 -55.07 -6.45
N ILE A 118 20.30 -54.70 -5.28
CA ILE A 118 20.42 -55.50 -4.05
C ILE A 118 19.61 -56.79 -4.17
N LEU A 119 18.42 -56.75 -4.76
CA LEU A 119 17.61 -57.96 -5.02
C LEU A 119 18.31 -58.91 -6.00
N SER A 120 18.99 -58.40 -7.03
CA SER A 120 19.73 -59.24 -7.97
C SER A 120 20.99 -59.84 -7.33
N GLN A 121 21.72 -59.05 -6.52
CA GLN A 121 22.87 -59.52 -5.74
C GLN A 121 22.45 -60.57 -4.70
N ALA A 122 21.34 -60.34 -3.98
CA ALA A 122 20.79 -61.26 -2.99
C ALA A 122 20.33 -62.59 -3.60
N ASN A 123 19.82 -62.58 -4.84
CA ASN A 123 19.45 -63.81 -5.56
C ASN A 123 20.65 -64.62 -6.09
N GLN A 124 21.80 -63.98 -6.31
CA GLN A 124 23.02 -64.67 -6.77
C GLN A 124 23.82 -65.30 -5.62
N ILE A 125 23.73 -64.75 -4.40
CA ILE A 125 24.41 -65.27 -3.21
C ILE A 125 24.08 -66.76 -2.92
N PRO A 126 22.80 -67.22 -2.91
CA PRO A 126 22.49 -68.61 -2.58
C PRO A 126 22.99 -69.63 -3.63
N GLN A 127 23.12 -69.24 -4.90
CA GLN A 127 23.66 -70.13 -5.94
C GLN A 127 25.17 -70.38 -5.75
N ASN A 128 25.92 -69.37 -5.30
CA ASN A 128 27.33 -69.53 -4.96
C ASN A 128 27.55 -70.41 -3.72
N VAL A 129 26.61 -70.42 -2.76
CA VAL A 129 26.69 -71.30 -1.58
C VAL A 129 26.40 -72.75 -1.95
N LEU A 130 25.48 -73.01 -2.90
CA LEU A 130 25.22 -74.36 -3.41
C LEU A 130 26.39 -74.92 -4.23
N ALA A 131 27.12 -74.08 -4.96
CA ALA A 131 28.35 -74.48 -5.66
C ALA A 131 29.52 -74.82 -4.72
N LEU A 132 29.44 -74.45 -3.44
CA LEU A 132 30.42 -74.78 -2.39
C LEU A 132 30.03 -76.02 -1.57
N LEU A 133 28.86 -76.62 -1.83
CA LEU A 133 28.35 -77.79 -1.10
C LEU A 133 28.08 -79.02 -1.99
N GLY A 134 28.13 -78.87 -3.32
CA GLY A 134 28.10 -79.97 -4.29
C GLY A 134 29.49 -80.27 -4.84
#